data_AF-A0A928D339-F1
#
_entry.id   AF-A0A928D339-F1
#
_cell.length_a   1.000
_cell.length_b   1.000
_cell.length_c   1.000
_cell.angle_alpha   90.00
_cell.angle_beta   90.00
_cell.angle_gamma   90.00
#
_symmetry.space_group_name_H-M   'P 1'
#
loop_
_entity.id
_entity.type
_entity.pdbx_description
1 polymer ?
#
loop_
_entity_poly.entity_id
_entity_poly.type
_entity_poly.pdbx_seq_one_letter_code
_entity_poly.pdbx_strand_id
1 'polypeptide(L)'
;MSTATLKEHFGKLLKRHIKNAGMRQLDLAEALDLSPSAVCQMLSGKISPNLKQLDVIMAKLSLDRSECAELRDCLSRIRSGDEELRSPLNDFIRTSRTQRGLSIEQLAEMSAIPADTLMMLENSFNAQPTPTEAIRLAAIFDCNVSELWQVVPGMETENPVSYNTSSQDNQMPGGVTMFRDGATPFCGGAQPAEVKIPVVKIEDLLRFDARCDKLVEFSWRHMVGFDKANKFGVVIVKAPGKDFGWSDYYDALIEVVDKREWIPGMSLLAWVDGEVILGRAAEEQYCFVPLGDDEVMECQWYAMVSGFRFESNLLELVSKRQNEREKRTRRTAIGQIRSKKSPKDGQL
;
A
#
# COMPACT_ATOMS: atom_id res chain seq x y z
N MET A 1 -12.34 5.90 26.90
CA MET A 1 -12.68 6.60 25.65
C MET A 1 -14.14 6.27 25.32
N SER A 2 -15.00 7.26 25.11
CA SER A 2 -16.42 7.02 24.83
C SER A 2 -16.56 6.55 23.39
N THR A 3 -16.79 5.26 23.17
CA THR A 3 -17.20 4.74 21.85
C THR A 3 -18.52 5.42 21.50
N ALA A 4 -18.56 6.19 20.42
CA ALA A 4 -19.81 6.82 19.98
C ALA A 4 -20.77 5.69 19.55
N THR A 5 -21.80 5.45 20.35
CA THR A 5 -22.75 4.37 20.08
C THR A 5 -23.58 4.72 18.84
N LEU A 6 -24.07 3.71 18.13
CA LEU A 6 -24.95 3.89 16.98
C LEU A 6 -26.19 4.73 17.34
N LYS A 7 -26.68 4.61 18.58
CA LYS A 7 -27.78 5.42 19.10
C LYS A 7 -27.41 6.91 19.23
N GLU A 8 -26.21 7.23 19.70
CA GLU A 8 -25.72 8.61 19.74
C GLU A 8 -25.56 9.20 18.35
N HIS A 9 -25.06 8.42 17.38
CA HIS A 9 -24.97 8.85 15.99
C HIS A 9 -26.35 9.14 15.40
N PHE A 10 -27.30 8.23 15.60
CA PHE A 10 -28.68 8.42 15.18
C PHE A 10 -29.30 9.69 15.78
N GLY A 11 -29.08 9.94 17.08
CA GLY A 11 -29.50 11.18 17.75
C GLY A 11 -28.86 12.44 17.15
N LYS A 12 -27.55 12.39 16.85
CA LYS A 12 -26.82 13.49 16.17
C LYS A 12 -27.34 13.74 14.76
N LEU A 13 -27.59 12.70 13.98
CA LEU A 13 -28.19 12.79 12.64
C LEU A 13 -29.54 13.49 12.72
N LEU A 14 -30.45 13.01 13.57
CA LEU A 14 -31.76 13.64 13.79
C LEU A 14 -31.63 15.12 14.16
N LYS A 15 -30.74 15.43 15.10
CA LYS A 15 -30.49 16.82 15.53
C LYS A 15 -30.02 17.71 14.38
N ARG A 16 -29.18 17.19 13.48
CA ARG A 16 -28.73 17.88 12.27
C ARG A 16 -29.89 18.17 11.33
N HIS A 17 -30.73 17.16 11.04
CA HIS A 17 -31.89 17.35 10.15
C HIS A 17 -32.92 18.33 10.72
N ILE A 18 -33.19 18.29 12.03
CA ILE A 18 -34.07 19.26 12.71
C ILE A 18 -33.52 20.68 12.56
N LYS A 19 -32.21 20.87 12.77
CA LYS A 19 -31.55 22.16 12.63
C LYS A 19 -31.62 22.67 11.18
N ASN A 20 -31.40 21.79 10.20
CA ASN A 20 -31.46 22.13 8.78
C ASN A 20 -32.88 22.52 8.33
N ALA A 21 -33.90 21.85 8.88
CA ALA A 21 -35.30 22.18 8.65
C ALA A 21 -35.77 23.45 9.41
N GLY A 22 -34.93 24.06 10.25
CA GLY A 22 -35.29 25.22 11.07
C GLY A 22 -36.35 24.93 12.14
N MET A 23 -36.58 23.65 12.47
CA MET A 23 -37.62 23.23 13.39
C MET A 23 -37.13 23.28 14.85
N ARG A 24 -37.97 23.72 15.79
CA ARG A 24 -37.62 23.69 17.21
C ARG A 24 -37.91 22.31 17.79
N GLN A 25 -37.18 21.95 18.84
CA GLN A 25 -37.42 20.69 19.55
C GLN A 25 -38.83 20.61 20.16
N LEU A 26 -39.40 21.76 20.56
CA LEU A 26 -40.77 21.87 21.06
C LEU A 26 -41.79 21.50 19.97
N ASP A 27 -41.62 22.04 18.76
CA ASP A 27 -42.50 21.75 17.62
C ASP A 27 -42.48 20.25 17.28
N LEU A 28 -41.30 19.62 17.39
CA LEU A 28 -41.16 18.18 17.19
C LEU A 28 -41.81 17.37 18.32
N ALA A 29 -41.71 17.82 19.55
CA ALA A 29 -42.35 17.19 20.71
C ALA A 29 -43.88 17.21 20.57
N GLU A 30 -44.44 18.35 20.16
CA GLU A 30 -45.86 18.48 19.84
C GLU A 30 -46.28 17.56 18.69
N ALA A 31 -45.50 17.51 17.61
CA ALA A 31 -45.80 16.67 16.45
C ALA A 31 -45.78 15.16 16.76
N LEU A 32 -44.99 14.73 17.75
CA LEU A 32 -44.85 13.33 18.15
C LEU A 32 -45.72 12.94 19.35
N ASP A 33 -46.46 13.90 19.93
CA ASP A 33 -47.18 13.73 21.20
C ASP A 33 -46.26 13.20 22.32
N LEU A 34 -45.07 13.82 22.43
CA LEU A 34 -44.04 13.46 23.40
C LEU A 34 -43.69 14.65 24.30
N SER A 35 -43.14 14.36 25.47
CA SER A 35 -42.57 15.41 26.31
C SER A 35 -41.29 15.98 25.68
N PRO A 36 -40.96 17.27 25.89
CA PRO A 36 -39.70 17.85 25.44
C PRO A 36 -38.46 17.10 25.97
N SER A 37 -38.57 16.53 27.18
CA SER A 37 -37.52 15.69 27.77
C SER A 37 -37.31 14.40 26.99
N ALA A 38 -38.39 13.72 26.55
CA ALA A 38 -38.29 12.53 25.72
C ALA A 38 -37.62 12.84 24.37
N VAL A 39 -37.99 13.96 23.73
CA VAL A 39 -37.30 14.41 22.51
C VAL A 39 -35.82 14.69 22.78
N CYS A 40 -35.47 15.36 23.87
CA CYS A 40 -34.07 15.59 24.25
C CYS A 40 -33.30 14.29 24.44
N GLN A 41 -33.88 13.30 25.12
CA GLN A 41 -33.29 11.98 25.30
C GLN A 41 -33.11 11.24 23.97
N MET A 42 -34.06 11.40 23.03
CA MET A 42 -34.01 10.83 21.69
C MET A 42 -32.86 11.43 20.88
N LEU A 43 -32.71 12.75 20.91
CA LEU A 43 -31.63 13.46 20.23
C LEU A 43 -30.25 13.21 20.86
N SER A 44 -30.20 12.82 22.14
CA SER A 44 -28.97 12.37 22.79
C SER A 44 -28.66 10.88 22.58
N GLY A 45 -29.53 10.12 21.90
CA GLY A 45 -29.33 8.68 21.70
C GLY A 45 -29.61 7.80 22.93
N LYS A 46 -30.25 8.34 23.98
CA LYS A 46 -30.61 7.56 25.18
C LYS A 46 -31.83 6.68 24.93
N ILE A 47 -32.77 7.18 24.14
CA ILE A 47 -33.97 6.45 23.72
C ILE A 47 -34.04 6.44 22.19
N SER A 48 -34.57 5.36 21.62
CA SER A 48 -34.75 5.23 20.18
C SER A 48 -36.24 5.38 19.84
N PRO A 49 -36.63 6.15 18.80
CA PRO A 49 -38.01 6.25 18.38
C PRO A 49 -38.51 4.92 17.82
N ASN A 50 -39.80 4.67 17.93
CA ASN A 50 -40.42 3.57 17.21
C ASN A 50 -40.59 3.91 15.72
N LEU A 51 -40.91 2.92 14.89
CA LEU A 51 -41.01 3.10 13.43
C LEU A 51 -42.06 4.18 13.05
N LYS A 52 -43.20 4.21 13.75
CA LYS A 52 -44.27 5.19 13.51
C LYS A 52 -43.81 6.61 13.83
N GLN A 53 -43.10 6.79 14.93
CA GLN A 53 -42.50 8.07 15.32
C GLN A 53 -41.48 8.50 14.27
N LEU A 54 -40.63 7.59 13.77
CA LEU A 54 -39.68 7.91 12.71
C LEU A 54 -40.39 8.36 11.42
N ASP A 55 -41.47 7.69 11.01
CA ASP A 55 -42.25 8.08 9.83
C ASP A 55 -42.84 9.50 9.97
N VAL A 56 -43.33 9.86 11.16
CA VAL A 56 -43.80 11.22 11.45
C VAL A 56 -42.65 12.23 11.40
N ILE A 57 -41.49 11.89 11.96
CA ILE A 57 -40.29 12.76 11.91
C ILE A 57 -39.89 13.01 10.46
N MET A 58 -39.77 11.95 9.64
CA MET A 58 -39.37 12.07 8.23
C MET A 58 -40.37 12.93 7.43
N ALA A 59 -41.67 12.74 7.66
CA ALA A 59 -42.71 13.54 7.03
C ALA A 59 -42.65 15.01 7.45
N LYS A 60 -42.40 15.30 8.74
CA LYS A 60 -42.34 16.65 9.28
C LYS A 60 -41.09 17.41 8.84
N LEU A 61 -39.97 16.73 8.74
CA LEU A 61 -38.70 17.32 8.31
C LEU A 61 -38.55 17.40 6.78
N SER A 62 -39.51 16.86 6.02
CA SER A 62 -39.48 16.83 4.54
C SER A 62 -38.16 16.28 3.99
N LEU A 63 -37.68 15.18 4.61
CA LEU A 63 -36.40 14.59 4.25
C LEU A 63 -36.43 13.95 2.86
N ASP A 64 -35.29 13.98 2.19
CA ASP A 64 -35.14 13.31 0.91
C ASP A 64 -35.10 11.78 1.06
N ARG A 65 -35.12 11.06 -0.08
CA ARG A 65 -35.14 9.61 -0.09
C ARG A 65 -33.88 8.99 0.50
N SER A 66 -32.72 9.63 0.31
CA SER A 66 -31.42 9.17 0.85
C SER A 66 -31.36 9.33 2.37
N GLU A 67 -31.74 10.48 2.90
CA GLU A 67 -31.81 10.80 4.33
C GLU A 67 -32.80 9.88 5.05
N CYS A 68 -33.97 9.63 4.43
CA CYS A 68 -34.93 8.67 4.95
C CYS A 68 -34.36 7.24 5.02
N ALA A 69 -33.56 6.84 4.02
CA ALA A 69 -32.94 5.52 4.00
C ALA A 69 -31.86 5.40 5.09
N GLU A 70 -31.02 6.42 5.27
CA GLU A 70 -29.98 6.46 6.29
C GLU A 70 -30.57 6.34 7.72
N LEU A 71 -31.64 7.10 8.01
CA LEU A 71 -32.30 7.04 9.31
C LEU A 71 -32.97 5.69 9.57
N ARG A 72 -33.62 5.10 8.55
CA ARG A 72 -34.25 3.77 8.68
C ARG A 72 -33.22 2.66 8.87
N ASP A 73 -32.09 2.72 8.17
CA ASP A 73 -30.99 1.76 8.34
C ASP A 73 -30.44 1.83 9.77
N CYS A 74 -30.10 3.03 10.24
CA CYS A 74 -29.64 3.24 11.62
C CYS A 74 -30.64 2.67 12.64
N LEU A 75 -31.94 2.96 12.49
CA LEU A 75 -32.96 2.45 13.40
C LEU A 75 -33.08 0.92 13.35
N SER A 76 -33.02 0.32 12.16
CA SER A 76 -33.05 -1.13 11.96
C SER A 76 -31.88 -1.82 12.68
N ARG A 77 -30.68 -1.27 12.53
CA ARG A 77 -29.45 -1.76 13.16
C ARG A 77 -29.51 -1.63 14.69
N ILE A 78 -29.94 -0.48 15.21
CA ILE A 78 -30.16 -0.28 16.66
C ILE A 78 -31.12 -1.34 17.21
N ARG A 79 -32.21 -1.66 16.48
CA ARG A 79 -33.19 -2.66 16.90
C ARG A 79 -32.69 -4.10 16.80
N SER A 80 -31.74 -4.35 15.91
CA SER A 80 -31.08 -5.65 15.73
C SER A 80 -29.96 -5.88 16.77
N GLY A 81 -29.68 -4.91 17.64
CA GLY A 81 -28.66 -5.00 18.67
C GLY A 81 -27.27 -4.55 18.23
N ASP A 82 -27.13 -3.92 17.06
CA ASP A 82 -25.87 -3.28 16.69
C ASP A 82 -25.65 -2.04 17.56
N GLU A 83 -24.60 -2.06 18.37
CA GLU A 83 -24.22 -0.94 19.24
C GLU A 83 -23.15 -0.03 18.62
N GLU A 84 -22.38 -0.56 17.67
CA GLU A 84 -21.25 0.13 17.04
C GLU A 84 -21.59 0.69 15.67
N LEU A 85 -21.04 1.88 15.40
CA LEU A 85 -21.00 2.45 14.06
C LEU A 85 -20.10 1.60 13.17
N ARG A 86 -20.57 1.28 11.97
CA ARG A 86 -19.75 0.67 10.92
C ARG A 86 -19.50 1.70 9.85
N SER A 87 -18.25 1.80 9.42
CA SER A 87 -17.85 2.54 8.23
C SER A 87 -18.20 1.72 6.97
N PRO A 88 -18.25 2.36 5.79
CA PRO A 88 -18.41 1.65 4.53
C PRO A 88 -17.38 0.53 4.33
N LEU A 89 -16.17 0.71 4.87
CA LEU A 89 -15.12 -0.31 4.85
C LEU A 89 -15.50 -1.53 5.71
N ASN A 90 -16.00 -1.32 6.93
CA ASN A 90 -16.44 -2.41 7.79
C ASN A 90 -17.55 -3.24 7.11
N ASP A 91 -18.53 -2.55 6.51
CA ASP A 91 -19.62 -3.19 5.79
C ASP A 91 -19.12 -3.93 4.53
N PHE A 92 -18.15 -3.37 3.82
CA PHE A 92 -17.51 -4.02 2.67
C PHE A 92 -16.80 -5.31 3.06
N ILE A 93 -15.96 -5.27 4.12
CA ILE A 93 -15.23 -6.45 4.60
C ILE A 93 -16.21 -7.55 5.02
N ARG A 94 -17.22 -7.20 5.82
CA ARG A 94 -18.22 -8.16 6.30
C ARG A 94 -19.07 -8.73 5.16
N THR A 95 -19.50 -7.90 4.22
CA THR A 95 -20.28 -8.33 3.07
C THR A 95 -19.44 -9.24 2.17
N SER A 96 -18.20 -8.88 1.87
CA SER A 96 -17.29 -9.68 1.05
C SER A 96 -16.99 -11.04 1.67
N ARG A 97 -16.76 -11.08 2.99
CA ARG A 97 -16.58 -12.34 3.73
C ARG A 97 -17.84 -13.21 3.68
N THR A 98 -19.00 -12.64 3.99
CA THR A 98 -20.26 -13.40 4.07
C THR A 98 -20.74 -13.88 2.70
N GLN A 99 -20.56 -13.10 1.63
CA GLN A 99 -20.86 -13.51 0.26
C GLN A 99 -20.02 -14.72 -0.18
N ARG A 100 -18.79 -14.83 0.31
CA ARG A 100 -17.90 -15.99 0.08
C ARG A 100 -18.17 -17.15 1.04
N GLY A 101 -19.12 -17.03 1.95
CA GLY A 101 -19.48 -18.08 2.90
C GLY A 101 -18.39 -18.36 3.95
N LEU A 102 -17.48 -17.42 4.20
CA LEU A 102 -16.35 -17.61 5.11
C LEU A 102 -16.73 -17.25 6.55
N SER A 103 -16.31 -18.08 7.50
CA SER A 103 -16.29 -17.70 8.92
C SER A 103 -15.15 -16.71 9.19
N ILE A 104 -15.16 -16.03 10.35
CA ILE A 104 -14.08 -15.11 10.73
C ILE A 104 -12.76 -15.87 10.90
N GLU A 105 -12.83 -17.08 11.43
CA GLU A 105 -11.72 -18.00 11.70
C GLU A 105 -11.12 -18.52 10.38
N GLN A 106 -11.96 -18.86 9.41
CA GLN A 106 -11.51 -19.23 8.07
C GLN A 106 -10.82 -18.06 7.38
N LEU A 107 -11.39 -16.85 7.47
CA LEU A 107 -10.75 -15.66 6.94
C LEU A 107 -9.42 -15.36 7.65
N ALA A 108 -9.36 -15.56 8.97
CA ALA A 108 -8.15 -15.38 9.77
C ALA A 108 -7.03 -16.33 9.32
N GLU A 109 -7.36 -17.60 9.09
CA GLU A 109 -6.43 -18.61 8.59
C GLU A 109 -5.93 -18.27 7.18
N MET A 110 -6.84 -17.91 6.26
CA MET A 110 -6.47 -17.59 4.88
C MET A 110 -5.66 -16.30 4.75
N SER A 111 -5.97 -15.28 5.56
CA SER A 111 -5.31 -13.98 5.52
C SER A 111 -4.09 -13.89 6.44
N ALA A 112 -3.88 -14.87 7.33
CA ALA A 112 -2.92 -14.78 8.42
C ALA A 112 -3.09 -13.48 9.25
N ILE A 113 -4.33 -13.01 9.40
CA ILE A 113 -4.71 -11.88 10.26
C ILE A 113 -5.45 -12.46 11.46
N PRO A 114 -5.13 -12.06 12.71
CA PRO A 114 -5.82 -12.58 13.88
C PRO A 114 -7.35 -12.35 13.81
N ALA A 115 -8.13 -13.33 14.27
CA ALA A 115 -9.59 -13.25 14.27
C ALA A 115 -10.10 -12.02 15.03
N ASP A 116 -9.47 -11.65 16.15
CA ASP A 116 -9.81 -10.46 16.93
C ASP A 116 -9.62 -9.16 16.12
N THR A 117 -8.56 -9.08 15.32
CA THR A 117 -8.30 -7.96 14.43
C THR A 117 -9.35 -7.89 13.32
N LEU A 118 -9.74 -9.03 12.73
CA LEU A 118 -10.82 -9.08 11.74
C LEU A 118 -12.18 -8.69 12.34
N MET A 119 -12.47 -9.12 13.58
CA MET A 119 -13.66 -8.67 14.30
C MET A 119 -13.66 -7.16 14.53
N MET A 120 -12.51 -6.59 14.87
CA MET A 120 -12.36 -5.14 15.00
C MET A 120 -12.60 -4.44 13.64
N LEU A 121 -12.03 -4.98 12.56
CA LEU A 121 -12.21 -4.48 11.20
C LEU A 121 -13.63 -4.62 10.65
N GLU A 122 -14.48 -5.48 11.21
CA GLU A 122 -15.89 -5.59 10.80
C GLU A 122 -16.85 -4.78 11.68
N ASN A 123 -16.43 -4.36 12.86
CA ASN A 123 -17.35 -3.77 13.84
C ASN A 123 -16.98 -2.34 14.27
N SER A 124 -15.70 -1.98 14.24
CA SER A 124 -15.24 -0.68 14.71
C SER A 124 -15.11 0.34 13.57
N PHE A 125 -15.89 1.42 13.65
CA PHE A 125 -15.92 2.52 12.67
C PHE A 125 -14.54 3.05 12.24
N ASN A 126 -13.62 3.18 13.19
CA ASN A 126 -12.28 3.74 12.95
C ASN A 126 -11.23 2.69 12.61
N ALA A 127 -11.57 1.39 12.65
CA ALA A 127 -10.59 0.36 12.37
C ALA A 127 -10.26 0.36 10.87
N GLN A 128 -8.97 0.50 10.58
CA GLN A 128 -8.44 0.34 9.24
C GLN A 128 -7.47 -0.84 9.22
N PRO A 129 -7.52 -1.68 8.18
CA PRO A 129 -6.52 -2.73 8.01
C PRO A 129 -5.17 -2.06 7.78
N THR A 130 -4.06 -2.60 8.28
CA THR A 130 -2.70 -2.16 7.89
C THR A 130 -2.49 -2.35 6.37
N PRO A 131 -1.49 -1.71 5.72
CA PRO A 131 -1.28 -1.89 4.28
C PRO A 131 -1.06 -3.36 3.90
N THR A 132 -0.35 -4.08 4.76
CA THR A 132 -0.12 -5.52 4.62
C THR A 132 -1.42 -6.31 4.75
N GLU A 133 -2.27 -5.99 5.74
CA GLU A 133 -3.57 -6.63 5.93
C GLU A 133 -4.51 -6.36 4.76
N ALA A 134 -4.55 -5.12 4.26
CA ALA A 134 -5.34 -4.72 3.10
C ALA A 134 -4.96 -5.51 1.85
N ILE A 135 -3.66 -5.73 1.60
CA ILE A 135 -3.18 -6.56 0.48
C ILE A 135 -3.65 -8.02 0.63
N ARG A 136 -3.56 -8.58 1.84
CA ARG A 136 -3.98 -9.97 2.10
C ARG A 136 -5.48 -10.15 1.95
N LEU A 137 -6.26 -9.22 2.47
CA LEU A 137 -7.72 -9.21 2.32
C LEU A 137 -8.13 -8.98 0.86
N ALA A 138 -7.45 -8.08 0.14
CA ALA A 138 -7.71 -7.82 -1.29
C ALA A 138 -7.55 -9.09 -2.13
N ALA A 139 -6.49 -9.87 -1.87
CA ALA A 139 -6.24 -11.12 -2.56
C ALA A 139 -7.34 -12.17 -2.31
N ILE A 140 -7.91 -12.21 -1.10
CA ILE A 140 -8.99 -13.14 -0.75
C ILE A 140 -10.34 -12.68 -1.29
N PHE A 141 -10.61 -11.37 -1.25
CA PHE A 141 -11.87 -10.80 -1.70
C PHE A 141 -11.93 -10.55 -3.21
N ASP A 142 -10.81 -10.69 -3.92
CA ASP A 142 -10.64 -10.41 -5.35
C ASP A 142 -11.04 -8.96 -5.68
N CYS A 143 -10.54 -8.03 -4.87
CA CYS A 143 -10.80 -6.60 -5.02
C CYS A 143 -9.49 -5.79 -5.05
N ASN A 144 -9.57 -4.51 -5.39
CA ASN A 144 -8.41 -3.63 -5.38
C ASN A 144 -8.05 -3.22 -3.93
N VAL A 145 -6.75 -3.16 -3.61
CA VAL A 145 -6.26 -2.70 -2.30
C VAL A 145 -6.78 -1.31 -1.96
N SER A 146 -6.96 -0.43 -2.96
CA SER A 146 -7.52 0.92 -2.75
C SER A 146 -8.96 0.94 -2.24
N GLU A 147 -9.71 -0.16 -2.41
CA GLU A 147 -11.08 -0.28 -1.88
C GLU A 147 -11.09 -0.61 -0.39
N LEU A 148 -10.04 -1.30 0.08
CA LEU A 148 -9.85 -1.68 1.49
C LEU A 148 -9.04 -0.65 2.30
N TRP A 149 -8.30 0.21 1.60
CA TRP A 149 -7.46 1.24 2.18
C TRP A 149 -7.86 2.60 1.58
N GLN A 150 -8.79 3.28 2.26
CA GLN A 150 -9.07 4.69 2.01
C GLN A 150 -8.28 5.52 3.02
N VAL A 151 -7.28 6.26 2.54
CA VAL A 151 -6.67 7.33 3.35
C VAL A 151 -7.77 8.33 3.65
N VAL A 152 -8.28 8.35 4.88
CA VAL A 152 -9.25 9.36 5.30
C VAL A 152 -8.51 10.71 5.30
N PRO A 153 -8.90 11.68 4.46
CA PRO A 153 -8.25 12.98 4.46
C PRO A 153 -8.54 13.68 5.81
N GLY A 154 -7.50 13.95 6.59
CA GLY A 154 -7.60 14.80 7.80
C GLY A 154 -7.38 14.13 9.16
N MET A 155 -6.87 12.91 9.24
CA MET A 155 -6.32 12.37 10.50
C MET A 155 -4.79 12.37 10.45
N GLU A 156 -4.19 13.38 11.07
CA GLU A 156 -2.76 13.35 11.44
C GLU A 156 -2.55 12.16 12.37
N THR A 157 -1.73 11.20 11.94
CA THR A 157 -1.37 10.05 12.75
C THR A 157 -0.44 10.50 13.88
N GLU A 158 -0.99 10.69 15.08
CA GLU A 158 -0.15 10.66 16.28
C GLU A 158 0.44 9.25 16.45
N ASN A 159 1.75 9.23 16.68
CA ASN A 159 2.68 8.10 16.71
C ASN A 159 2.11 6.75 17.22
N PRO A 160 2.52 5.61 16.64
CA PRO A 160 2.20 4.31 17.18
C PRO A 160 2.91 4.10 18.54
N VAL A 161 2.10 3.87 19.57
CA VAL A 161 2.52 3.47 20.90
C VAL A 161 3.36 2.19 20.80
N SER A 162 4.61 2.28 21.24
CA SER A 162 5.54 1.16 21.38
C SER A 162 5.05 0.18 22.45
N TYR A 163 4.79 -1.06 22.07
CA TYR A 163 4.65 -2.15 23.05
C TYR A 163 6.02 -2.48 23.63
N ASN A 164 6.25 -2.06 24.87
CA ASN A 164 7.37 -2.52 25.69
C ASN A 164 7.17 -4.00 26.01
N THR A 165 8.05 -4.85 25.49
CA THR A 165 8.26 -6.22 25.99
C THR A 165 9.28 -6.15 27.11
N SER A 166 8.81 -6.04 28.35
CA SER A 166 9.66 -6.25 29.52
C SER A 166 9.73 -7.74 29.84
N SER A 167 10.91 -8.31 29.61
CA SER A 167 11.35 -9.59 30.15
C SER A 167 11.14 -9.66 31.65
N GLN A 168 10.49 -10.71 32.14
CA GLN A 168 10.71 -11.21 33.48
C GLN A 168 10.93 -12.71 33.43
N ASP A 169 12.12 -13.07 33.93
CA ASP A 169 12.50 -14.40 34.37
C ASP A 169 11.38 -15.07 35.16
N ASN A 170 11.10 -16.33 34.84
CA ASN A 170 10.80 -17.30 35.88
C ASN A 170 11.14 -18.73 35.48
N GLN A 171 11.72 -19.40 36.47
CA GLN A 171 12.40 -20.67 36.45
C GLN A 171 11.49 -21.86 36.12
N MET A 172 12.08 -22.85 35.44
CA MET A 172 11.68 -24.26 35.44
C MET A 172 11.67 -24.83 36.88
N PRO A 173 10.90 -25.91 37.14
CA PRO A 173 11.61 -27.19 37.24
C PRO A 173 10.83 -28.45 36.79
N GLY A 174 11.60 -29.42 36.29
CA GLY A 174 11.29 -30.87 36.25
C GLY A 174 10.30 -31.28 35.16
N GLY A 175 10.52 -32.29 34.31
CA GLY A 175 11.36 -33.48 34.42
C GLY A 175 10.53 -34.67 33.89
N VAL A 176 11.23 -35.62 33.27
CA VAL A 176 10.79 -36.97 32.84
C VAL A 176 10.46 -37.17 31.35
N THR A 177 11.26 -38.10 30.83
CA THR A 177 11.43 -38.76 29.54
C THR A 177 10.28 -39.67 29.07
N MET A 178 10.18 -39.93 27.76
CA MET A 178 10.33 -41.27 27.10
C MET A 178 9.75 -41.26 25.65
N PHE A 179 10.53 -41.80 24.70
CA PHE A 179 10.22 -42.50 23.42
C PHE A 179 8.87 -42.25 22.71
N ARG A 180 8.77 -42.12 21.38
CA ARG A 180 9.08 -43.17 20.38
C ARG A 180 8.92 -42.66 18.93
N ASP A 181 9.52 -43.42 18.01
CA ASP A 181 9.52 -43.31 16.55
C ASP A 181 8.17 -42.98 15.88
N GLY A 182 8.25 -42.22 14.79
CA GLY A 182 7.16 -42.03 13.85
C GLY A 182 7.62 -41.24 12.62
N ALA A 183 8.02 -41.96 11.58
CA ALA A 183 8.30 -41.42 10.26
C ALA A 183 7.16 -40.50 9.79
N THR A 184 7.48 -39.25 9.46
CA THR A 184 6.58 -38.38 8.70
C THR A 184 7.00 -38.42 7.22
N PRO A 185 6.04 -38.63 6.30
CA PRO A 185 6.32 -38.62 4.88
C PRO A 185 6.58 -37.18 4.42
N PHE A 186 7.45 -37.05 3.42
CA PHE A 186 7.63 -35.85 2.61
C PHE A 186 6.27 -35.23 2.24
N CYS A 187 5.89 -34.16 2.92
CA CYS A 187 4.86 -33.25 2.43
C CYS A 187 5.50 -32.39 1.35
N GLY A 188 4.96 -32.50 0.12
CA GLY A 188 5.39 -31.69 -1.01
C GLY A 188 5.39 -30.22 -0.64
N GLY A 189 6.55 -29.58 -0.77
CA GLY A 189 6.69 -28.15 -0.56
C GLY A 189 5.72 -27.43 -1.49
N ALA A 190 4.71 -26.79 -0.91
CA ALA A 190 3.91 -25.83 -1.62
C ALA A 190 4.88 -24.80 -2.22
N GLN A 191 4.90 -24.68 -3.54
CA GLN A 191 5.68 -23.63 -4.18
C GLN A 191 5.22 -22.29 -3.59
N PRO A 192 6.15 -21.43 -3.14
CA PRO A 192 5.77 -20.14 -2.57
C PRO A 192 4.90 -19.40 -3.58
N ALA A 193 3.74 -18.93 -3.12
CA ALA A 193 2.80 -18.19 -3.94
C ALA A 193 3.53 -17.05 -4.65
N GLU A 194 3.38 -16.98 -5.97
CA GLU A 194 4.10 -16.05 -6.81
C GLU A 194 3.70 -14.60 -6.47
N VAL A 195 4.65 -13.82 -5.95
CA VAL A 195 4.38 -12.45 -5.50
C VAL A 195 4.39 -11.52 -6.71
N LYS A 196 3.26 -10.85 -6.95
CA LYS A 196 3.16 -9.78 -7.94
C LYS A 196 3.78 -8.51 -7.39
N ILE A 197 4.70 -7.91 -8.13
CA ILE A 197 5.36 -6.65 -7.76
C ILE A 197 5.07 -5.56 -8.81
N PRO A 198 4.97 -4.29 -8.39
CA PRO A 198 4.63 -3.19 -9.29
C PRO A 198 5.80 -2.87 -10.22
N VAL A 199 5.46 -2.62 -11.49
CA VAL A 199 6.36 -2.03 -12.49
C VAL A 199 5.98 -0.56 -12.63
N VAL A 200 6.91 0.35 -12.38
CA VAL A 200 6.75 1.80 -12.53
C VAL A 200 7.67 2.33 -13.63
N LYS A 201 7.35 3.47 -14.23
CA LYS A 201 8.30 4.12 -15.13
C LYS A 201 9.32 4.96 -14.35
N ILE A 202 10.52 5.14 -14.90
CA ILE A 202 11.54 5.98 -14.28
C ILE A 202 11.10 7.44 -14.16
N GLU A 203 10.28 7.95 -15.09
CA GLU A 203 9.79 9.32 -15.02
C GLU A 203 8.79 9.52 -13.87
N ASP A 204 8.07 8.47 -13.49
CA ASP A 204 7.18 8.52 -12.34
C ASP A 204 8.00 8.58 -11.05
N LEU A 205 9.13 7.87 -10.96
CA LEU A 205 10.03 7.98 -9.80
C LEU A 205 10.59 9.39 -9.58
N LEU A 206 10.60 10.26 -10.59
CA LEU A 206 10.95 11.67 -10.38
C LEU A 206 9.97 12.41 -9.47
N ARG A 207 8.79 11.83 -9.22
CA ARG A 207 7.75 12.38 -8.33
C ARG A 207 7.79 11.76 -6.93
N PHE A 208 8.68 10.79 -6.69
CA PHE A 208 8.79 10.12 -5.41
C PHE A 208 9.48 11.04 -4.38
N ASP A 209 8.75 11.35 -3.30
CA ASP A 209 9.29 12.08 -2.15
C ASP A 209 9.38 11.14 -0.95
N ALA A 210 10.60 10.71 -0.62
CA ALA A 210 10.88 9.81 0.49
C ALA A 210 10.50 10.37 1.88
N ARG A 211 10.23 11.68 2.00
CA ARG A 211 9.74 12.31 3.24
C ARG A 211 8.26 12.05 3.48
N CYS A 212 7.50 11.87 2.39
CA CYS A 212 6.04 11.74 2.42
C CYS A 212 5.58 10.32 2.07
N ASP A 213 6.41 9.57 1.33
CA ASP A 213 6.02 8.30 0.73
C ASP A 213 7.04 7.18 1.03
N LYS A 214 6.55 5.95 1.22
CA LYS A 214 7.39 4.76 1.11
C LYS A 214 7.47 4.33 -0.34
N LEU A 215 8.66 3.91 -0.78
CA LEU A 215 8.90 3.51 -2.18
C LEU A 215 7.89 2.47 -2.69
N VAL A 216 7.55 1.49 -1.84
CA VAL A 216 6.54 0.46 -2.16
C VAL A 216 5.15 1.09 -2.38
N GLU A 217 4.70 1.95 -1.47
CA GLU A 217 3.39 2.60 -1.52
C GLU A 217 3.28 3.56 -2.73
N PHE A 218 4.33 4.33 -2.98
CA PHE A 218 4.47 5.16 -4.18
C PHE A 218 4.31 4.32 -5.44
N SER A 219 5.00 3.18 -5.49
CA SER A 219 5.07 2.36 -6.69
C SER A 219 3.76 1.69 -7.04
N TRP A 220 2.95 1.33 -6.05
CA TRP A 220 1.59 0.84 -6.29
C TRP A 220 0.64 1.91 -6.85
N ARG A 221 0.82 3.19 -6.46
CA ARG A 221 0.02 4.30 -7.01
C ARG A 221 0.40 4.66 -8.45
N HIS A 222 1.65 4.45 -8.83
CA HIS A 222 2.21 4.83 -10.13
C HIS A 222 2.51 3.62 -11.03
N MET A 223 1.94 2.45 -10.74
CA MET A 223 2.23 1.24 -11.51
C MET A 223 1.67 1.34 -12.94
N VAL A 224 2.46 0.86 -13.89
CA VAL A 224 2.09 0.66 -15.29
C VAL A 224 1.90 -0.82 -15.64
N GLY A 225 2.24 -1.72 -14.71
CA GLY A 225 2.07 -3.15 -14.85
C GLY A 225 2.53 -3.91 -13.61
N PHE A 226 2.55 -5.24 -13.72
CA PHE A 226 3.07 -6.13 -12.69
C PHE A 226 4.09 -7.11 -13.28
N ASP A 227 5.06 -7.52 -12.47
CA ASP A 227 5.98 -8.61 -12.78
C ASP A 227 6.03 -9.60 -11.59
N LYS A 228 6.68 -10.74 -11.81
CA LYS A 228 6.87 -11.81 -10.86
C LYS A 228 8.22 -11.65 -10.16
N ALA A 229 8.20 -11.64 -8.84
CA ALA A 229 9.41 -11.68 -8.03
C ALA A 229 9.28 -12.62 -6.84
N ASN A 230 10.44 -13.08 -6.38
CA ASN A 230 10.57 -13.97 -5.23
C ASN A 230 10.80 -13.20 -3.92
N LYS A 231 10.67 -11.87 -3.92
CA LYS A 231 11.05 -11.00 -2.80
C LYS A 231 10.03 -9.87 -2.61
N PHE A 232 9.68 -9.61 -1.34
CA PHE A 232 8.85 -8.49 -0.92
C PHE A 232 9.67 -7.20 -0.80
N GLY A 233 9.02 -6.04 -0.96
CA GLY A 233 9.69 -4.73 -0.85
C GLY A 233 10.52 -4.34 -2.06
N VAL A 234 10.25 -4.99 -3.19
CA VAL A 234 10.92 -4.77 -4.47
C VAL A 234 10.00 -3.98 -5.39
N VAL A 235 10.58 -2.98 -6.06
CA VAL A 235 9.93 -2.23 -7.14
C VAL A 235 10.71 -2.47 -8.41
N ILE A 236 10.00 -2.72 -9.52
CA ILE A 236 10.64 -2.75 -10.83
C ILE A 236 10.46 -1.40 -11.49
N VAL A 237 11.57 -0.80 -11.89
CA VAL A 237 11.57 0.44 -12.66
C VAL A 237 11.84 0.13 -14.12
N LYS A 238 10.92 0.50 -14.99
CA LYS A 238 11.10 0.48 -16.43
C LYS A 238 11.70 1.81 -16.88
N ALA A 239 12.86 1.74 -17.51
CA ALA A 239 13.63 2.90 -17.93
C ALA A 239 14.20 2.70 -19.34
N PRO A 240 14.13 3.71 -20.23
CA PRO A 240 14.73 3.60 -21.56
C PRO A 240 16.26 3.56 -21.46
N GLY A 241 16.88 2.66 -22.22
CA GLY A 241 18.30 2.33 -22.11
C GLY A 241 19.23 3.49 -22.41
N LYS A 242 18.77 4.50 -23.16
CA LYS A 242 19.51 5.73 -23.41
C LYS A 242 19.87 6.48 -22.12
N ASP A 243 19.05 6.35 -21.08
CA ASP A 243 19.25 7.01 -19.77
C ASP A 243 20.45 6.39 -19.01
N PHE A 244 20.92 5.22 -19.44
CA PHE A 244 22.12 4.54 -18.93
C PHE A 244 23.26 4.50 -19.95
N GLY A 245 23.19 5.31 -21.00
CA GLY A 245 24.17 5.31 -22.09
C GLY A 245 24.13 4.05 -22.98
N TRP A 246 23.01 3.32 -22.98
CA TRP A 246 22.76 2.21 -23.91
C TRP A 246 22.07 2.73 -25.17
N SER A 247 22.02 1.93 -26.24
CA SER A 247 21.33 2.39 -27.46
C SER A 247 19.82 2.56 -27.23
N ASP A 248 19.18 3.42 -28.02
CA ASP A 248 17.77 3.85 -27.94
C ASP A 248 16.68 2.75 -27.97
N TYR A 249 17.04 1.47 -27.97
CA TYR A 249 16.16 0.34 -28.26
C TYR A 249 15.92 -0.61 -27.07
N TYR A 250 16.33 -0.26 -25.85
CA TYR A 250 16.18 -1.14 -24.70
C TYR A 250 15.32 -0.53 -23.62
N ASP A 251 14.48 -1.35 -23.02
CA ASP A 251 13.88 -1.08 -21.73
C ASP A 251 14.66 -1.88 -20.67
N ALA A 252 15.14 -1.17 -19.66
CA ALA A 252 15.77 -1.73 -18.48
C ALA A 252 14.71 -1.90 -17.40
N LEU A 253 14.60 -3.10 -16.83
CA LEU A 253 13.84 -3.35 -15.60
C LEU A 253 14.84 -3.39 -14.45
N ILE A 254 14.75 -2.41 -13.56
CA ILE A 254 15.66 -2.23 -12.43
C ILE A 254 14.96 -2.72 -11.18
N GLU A 255 15.56 -3.70 -10.50
CA GLU A 255 15.07 -4.18 -9.23
C GLU A 255 15.56 -3.26 -8.10
N VAL A 256 14.64 -2.49 -7.52
CA VAL A 256 14.94 -1.52 -6.47
C VAL A 256 14.45 -2.05 -5.12
N VAL A 257 15.35 -2.07 -4.14
CA VAL A 257 15.10 -2.57 -2.78
C VAL A 257 15.26 -1.43 -1.78
N ASP A 258 14.24 -1.28 -0.92
CA ASP A 258 14.25 -0.33 0.20
C ASP A 258 15.03 -0.91 1.39
N LYS A 259 16.27 -0.43 1.64
CA LYS A 259 17.10 -0.55 2.87
C LYS A 259 18.57 -0.17 2.60
N ARG A 260 19.47 0.12 3.54
CA ARG A 260 19.57 0.73 4.91
C ARG A 260 21.06 0.76 5.32
N GLU A 261 21.88 -0.04 4.65
CA GLU A 261 23.32 -0.08 4.84
C GLU A 261 24.01 0.46 3.59
N TRP A 262 24.82 1.49 3.79
CA TRP A 262 25.69 2.04 2.77
C TRP A 262 26.90 1.12 2.61
N ILE A 263 26.98 0.39 1.50
CA ILE A 263 28.10 -0.51 1.21
C ILE A 263 28.85 0.04 -0.01
N PRO A 264 30.13 0.42 0.14
CA PRO A 264 30.94 0.90 -0.97
C PRO A 264 30.91 -0.05 -2.17
N GLY A 265 30.74 0.51 -3.37
CA GLY A 265 30.66 -0.21 -4.63
C GLY A 265 29.26 -0.74 -5.00
N MET A 266 28.26 -0.68 -4.11
CA MET A 266 26.89 -1.07 -4.45
C MET A 266 26.27 -0.12 -5.48
N SER A 267 25.47 -0.67 -6.40
CA SER A 267 24.69 0.14 -7.34
C SER A 267 23.49 0.74 -6.62
N LEU A 268 23.32 2.04 -6.73
CA LEU A 268 22.27 2.81 -6.08
C LEU A 268 21.49 3.61 -7.13
N LEU A 269 20.19 3.71 -6.90
CA LEU A 269 19.33 4.69 -7.54
C LEU A 269 19.12 5.83 -6.54
N ALA A 270 19.49 7.05 -6.88
CA ALA A 270 19.46 8.18 -5.98
C ALA A 270 18.76 9.39 -6.60
N TRP A 271 18.18 10.23 -5.75
CA TRP A 271 17.63 11.52 -6.16
C TRP A 271 18.58 12.65 -5.80
N VAL A 272 19.04 13.36 -6.83
CA VAL A 272 20.02 14.44 -6.76
C VAL A 272 19.49 15.60 -7.61
N ASP A 273 19.37 16.78 -7.02
CA ASP A 273 19.03 18.04 -7.72
C ASP A 273 17.83 17.99 -8.68
N GLY A 274 16.82 17.17 -8.37
CA GLY A 274 15.62 17.08 -9.19
C GLY A 274 15.63 15.95 -10.22
N GLU A 275 16.65 15.10 -10.21
CA GLU A 275 16.80 13.98 -11.13
C GLU A 275 17.06 12.65 -10.41
N VAL A 276 16.52 11.56 -10.96
CA VAL A 276 16.84 10.19 -10.53
C VAL A 276 18.08 9.73 -11.29
N ILE A 277 19.17 9.47 -10.58
CA ILE A 277 20.46 9.07 -11.14
C ILE A 277 20.80 7.66 -10.67
N LEU A 278 21.40 6.87 -11.58
CA LEU A 278 22.00 5.58 -11.26
C LEU A 278 23.51 5.75 -11.05
N GLY A 279 24.02 5.24 -9.93
CA GLY A 279 25.41 5.40 -9.55
C GLY A 279 25.88 4.31 -8.60
N ARG A 280 27.01 4.55 -7.95
CA ARG A 280 27.61 3.64 -6.97
C ARG A 280 27.87 4.35 -5.66
N ALA A 281 27.71 3.63 -4.55
CA ALA A 281 28.19 4.09 -3.26
C ALA A 281 29.73 4.22 -3.26
N ALA A 282 30.28 5.35 -2.85
CA ALA A 282 31.72 5.51 -2.63
C ALA A 282 32.15 4.93 -1.28
N GLU A 283 33.47 4.91 -1.05
CA GLU A 283 34.08 4.50 0.23
C GLU A 283 33.71 5.43 1.38
N GLU A 284 33.57 6.72 1.09
CA GLU A 284 33.06 7.71 2.04
C GLU A 284 31.55 7.53 2.21
N GLN A 285 31.13 7.46 3.47
CA GLN A 285 29.72 7.27 3.82
C GLN A 285 28.90 8.44 3.25
N TYR A 286 27.81 8.13 2.54
CA TYR A 286 26.91 9.07 1.87
C TYR A 286 27.44 9.73 0.58
N CYS A 287 28.59 9.32 0.03
CA CYS A 287 29.13 9.89 -1.21
C CYS A 287 28.74 9.05 -2.45
N PHE A 288 27.87 9.57 -3.31
CA PHE A 288 27.35 8.86 -4.47
C PHE A 288 28.15 9.21 -5.73
N VAL A 289 28.58 8.20 -6.50
CA VAL A 289 29.29 8.38 -7.77
C VAL A 289 28.35 8.02 -8.93
N PRO A 290 27.83 9.00 -9.69
CA PRO A 290 27.03 8.73 -10.89
C PRO A 290 27.79 7.84 -11.88
N LEU A 291 27.06 7.04 -12.67
CA LEU A 291 27.64 6.31 -13.80
C LEU A 291 27.98 7.27 -14.95
N GLY A 292 28.98 8.15 -14.79
CA GLY A 292 29.43 9.05 -15.85
C GLY A 292 30.24 10.28 -15.43
N ASP A 293 30.16 10.72 -14.16
CA ASP A 293 30.59 12.06 -13.74
C ASP A 293 31.29 12.08 -12.35
N ASP A 294 31.65 13.28 -11.91
CA ASP A 294 32.26 13.62 -10.62
C ASP A 294 31.35 13.30 -9.41
N GLU A 295 31.95 13.17 -8.23
CA GLU A 295 31.29 12.75 -6.98
C GLU A 295 30.18 13.71 -6.53
N VAL A 296 29.05 13.15 -6.09
CA VAL A 296 27.91 13.88 -5.54
C VAL A 296 27.80 13.61 -4.04
N MET A 297 27.83 14.68 -3.24
CA MET A 297 27.88 14.61 -1.76
C MET A 297 26.50 14.65 -1.08
N GLU A 298 25.44 15.06 -1.78
CA GLU A 298 24.11 15.25 -1.16
C GLU A 298 23.01 14.58 -2.00
N CYS A 299 22.59 13.38 -1.58
CA CYS A 299 21.39 12.72 -2.10
C CYS A 299 20.21 12.90 -1.14
N GLN A 300 19.02 13.22 -1.64
CA GLN A 300 17.82 13.34 -0.80
C GLN A 300 17.27 11.98 -0.39
N TRP A 301 17.38 10.99 -1.29
CA TRP A 301 17.14 9.59 -1.01
C TRP A 301 17.98 8.70 -1.92
N TYR A 302 18.17 7.45 -1.51
CA TYR A 302 18.76 6.41 -2.33
C TYR A 302 18.07 5.07 -2.07
N ALA A 303 18.12 4.19 -3.06
CA ALA A 303 17.64 2.82 -2.96
C ALA A 303 18.62 1.86 -3.65
N MET A 304 18.74 0.65 -3.12
CA MET A 304 19.69 -0.33 -3.63
C MET A 304 19.16 -0.96 -4.93
N VAL A 305 20.03 -1.08 -5.93
CA VAL A 305 19.72 -1.77 -7.18
C VAL A 305 20.28 -3.19 -7.12
N SER A 306 19.40 -4.20 -7.11
CA SER A 306 19.77 -5.62 -6.99
C SER A 306 19.86 -6.37 -8.32
N GLY A 307 19.45 -5.76 -9.44
CA GLY A 307 19.57 -6.39 -10.76
C GLY A 307 18.97 -5.60 -11.92
N PHE A 308 19.37 -5.98 -13.14
CA PHE A 308 18.85 -5.47 -14.40
C PHE A 308 18.23 -6.64 -15.19
N ARG A 309 16.98 -6.49 -15.64
CA ARG A 309 16.39 -7.38 -16.65
C ARG A 309 16.21 -6.58 -17.94
N PHE A 310 16.56 -7.19 -19.07
CA PHE A 310 16.38 -6.60 -20.39
C PHE A 310 15.23 -7.31 -21.08
N GLU A 311 14.30 -6.56 -21.68
CA GLU A 311 13.14 -7.13 -22.38
C GLU A 311 13.50 -7.90 -23.67
N SER A 312 14.76 -7.92 -24.11
CA SER A 312 15.17 -8.59 -25.36
C SER A 312 16.44 -9.46 -25.23
N ASN A 313 16.51 -10.50 -26.08
CA ASN A 313 17.49 -11.59 -26.04
C ASN A 313 18.95 -11.10 -26.10
N LEU A 314 19.61 -11.11 -24.95
CA LEU A 314 20.99 -10.69 -24.69
C LEU A 314 22.04 -11.31 -25.62
N LEU A 315 21.86 -12.56 -26.03
CA LEU A 315 22.83 -13.30 -26.86
C LEU A 315 22.95 -12.75 -28.28
N GLU A 316 21.84 -12.35 -28.88
CA GLU A 316 21.81 -11.84 -30.26
C GLU A 316 22.49 -10.47 -30.36
N LEU A 317 22.44 -9.74 -29.25
CA LEU A 317 22.83 -8.34 -29.17
C LEU A 317 24.28 -8.14 -28.74
N VAL A 318 24.76 -8.96 -27.80
CA VAL A 318 26.19 -9.07 -27.48
C VAL A 318 26.98 -9.49 -28.72
N SER A 319 26.46 -10.44 -29.49
CA SER A 319 27.03 -10.87 -30.77
C SER A 319 27.08 -9.72 -31.80
N LYS A 320 26.02 -8.91 -31.89
CA LYS A 320 25.97 -7.74 -32.78
C LYS A 320 26.98 -6.67 -32.38
N ARG A 321 27.15 -6.41 -31.07
CA ARG A 321 28.09 -5.41 -30.54
C ARG A 321 29.55 -5.85 -30.62
N GLN A 322 29.86 -7.13 -30.39
CA GLN A 322 31.20 -7.69 -30.64
C GLN A 322 31.57 -7.54 -32.12
N ASN A 323 30.66 -7.87 -33.03
CA ASN A 323 30.85 -7.69 -34.46
C ASN A 323 31.06 -6.22 -34.87
N GLU A 324 30.33 -5.27 -34.28
CA GLU A 324 30.51 -3.84 -34.56
C GLU A 324 31.81 -3.27 -33.99
N ARG A 325 32.22 -3.72 -32.80
CA ARG A 325 33.50 -3.33 -32.19
C ARG A 325 34.66 -3.85 -33.01
N GLU A 326 34.62 -5.11 -33.44
CA GLU A 326 35.61 -5.68 -34.36
C GLU A 326 35.68 -4.93 -35.70
N LYS A 327 34.52 -4.57 -36.28
CA LYS A 327 34.47 -3.77 -37.51
C LYS A 327 35.12 -2.39 -37.34
N ARG A 328 34.89 -1.71 -36.21
CA ARG A 328 35.52 -0.42 -35.91
C ARG A 328 37.03 -0.56 -35.73
N THR A 329 37.49 -1.53 -34.95
CA THR A 329 38.92 -1.78 -34.74
C THR A 329 39.63 -2.13 -36.06
N ARG A 330 39.01 -2.93 -36.93
CA ARG A 330 39.53 -3.24 -38.28
C ARG A 330 39.63 -1.99 -39.16
N ARG A 331 38.63 -1.11 -39.14
CA ARG A 331 38.65 0.16 -39.91
C ARG A 331 39.77 1.09 -39.44
N THR A 332 39.95 1.22 -38.13
CA THR A 332 41.04 2.04 -37.55
C THR A 332 42.41 1.48 -37.91
N ALA A 333 42.59 0.16 -37.82
CA ALA A 333 43.85 -0.50 -38.20
C ALA A 333 44.16 -0.34 -39.70
N ILE A 334 43.16 -0.48 -40.59
CA ILE A 334 43.33 -0.28 -42.04
C ILE A 334 43.68 1.19 -42.35
N GLY A 335 43.07 2.15 -41.65
CA GLY A 335 43.39 3.57 -41.79
C GLY A 335 44.83 3.90 -41.40
N GLN A 336 45.33 3.32 -40.30
CA GLN A 336 46.71 3.52 -39.84
C GLN A 336 47.75 2.84 -40.74
N ILE A 337 47.41 1.72 -41.39
CA ILE A 337 48.30 1.06 -42.36
C ILE A 337 48.39 1.88 -43.65
N ARG A 338 47.30 2.51 -44.09
CA ARG A 338 47.30 3.39 -45.27
C ARG A 338 48.07 4.70 -45.03
N SER A 339 47.98 5.29 -43.83
CA SER A 339 48.71 6.53 -43.52
C SER A 339 50.23 6.33 -43.38
N LYS A 340 50.70 5.11 -43.07
CA LYS A 340 52.13 4.78 -43.00
C LYS A 340 52.76 4.41 -44.34
N LYS A 341 51.97 4.26 -45.42
CA LYS A 341 52.46 3.84 -46.75
C LYS A 341 52.48 4.95 -47.81
N SER A 342 52.19 6.20 -47.47
CA SER A 342 52.43 7.33 -48.39
C SER A 342 53.94 7.57 -48.51
N PRO A 343 54.56 7.30 -49.69
CA PRO A 343 55.97 7.55 -49.90
C PRO A 343 56.21 9.06 -49.94
N LYS A 344 57.26 9.52 -49.25
CA LYS A 344 57.83 10.84 -49.50
C LYS A 344 58.55 10.80 -50.84
N ASP A 345 57.80 10.89 -51.93
CA ASP A 345 58.34 11.20 -53.24
C ASP A 345 58.13 12.68 -53.55
N GLY A 346 59.24 13.37 -53.81
CA GLY A 346 59.29 14.53 -54.68
C GLY A 346 59.28 15.89 -54.00
N GLN A 347 60.48 16.46 -53.84
CA GLN A 347 60.89 17.77 -54.39
C GLN A 347 62.38 17.95 -54.01
N LEU A 348 63.32 17.73 -54.94
CA LEU A 348 63.82 18.68 -55.97
C LEU A 348 64.31 20.00 -55.39
#